data_AF-A0A956NWM3-F1
#
_entry.id   AF-A0A956NWM3-F1
#
_cell.length_a   1.000
_cell.length_b   1.000
_cell.length_c   1.000
_cell.angle_alpha   90.00
_cell.angle_beta   90.00
_cell.angle_gamma   90.00
#
_symmetry.space_group_name_H-M   'P 1'
#
loop_
_entity.id
_entity.type
_entity.pdbx_description
1 polymer ?
#
loop_
_entity_poly.entity_id
_entity_poly.type
_entity_poly.pdbx_seq_one_letter_code
_entity_poly.pdbx_strand_id
1 'polypeptide(L)'
;MYLNEQTRIGEVVLNVENLKHMKHFYKDIIGMDIKKENSSTISFGVKKTETILLTLKEVPIKDSNARSTGLFHLALLLPKRQDLGEIMKHIIISNYPLTGASDHGYSEAIYLDDPEGNGIEIYWDKSKSEWNIREDGQISGVTEVMDTEGVLAEDKKTFTELPIGSYMGHVHLYVSDLDETDYFYTKLLGLELKFNFGSQA
;
A
#
# COMPACT_ATOMS: atom_id res chain seq x y z
N MET A 1 -7.52 -7.71 25.20
CA MET A 1 -7.46 -6.27 24.89
C MET A 1 -7.97 -6.13 23.48
N TYR A 2 -9.03 -5.35 23.23
CA TYR A 2 -9.56 -5.17 21.88
C TYR A 2 -9.14 -3.79 21.39
N LEU A 3 -8.58 -3.73 20.18
CA LEU A 3 -8.29 -2.47 19.51
C LEU A 3 -9.61 -1.78 19.14
N ASN A 4 -9.59 -0.45 19.10
CA ASN A 4 -10.74 0.31 18.66
C ASN A 4 -10.99 0.04 17.16
N GLU A 5 -12.23 -0.06 16.72
CA GLU A 5 -12.56 -0.28 15.30
C GLU A 5 -12.07 0.84 14.36
N GLN A 6 -11.74 2.01 14.90
CA GLN A 6 -11.15 3.13 14.17
C GLN A 6 -9.61 3.06 14.10
N THR A 7 -9.00 2.09 14.77
CA THR A 7 -7.56 1.84 14.68
C THR A 7 -7.20 1.49 13.25
N ARG A 8 -6.21 2.20 12.72
CA ARG A 8 -5.67 2.03 11.37
C ARG A 8 -4.15 2.14 11.42
N ILE A 9 -3.49 1.66 10.37
CA ILE A 9 -2.07 1.92 10.20
C ILE A 9 -1.87 3.42 10.04
N GLY A 10 -0.86 3.93 10.74
CA GLY A 10 -0.44 5.32 10.66
C GLY A 10 0.65 5.48 9.60
N GLU A 11 1.78 6.01 10.04
CA GLU A 11 2.95 6.25 9.21
C GLU A 11 3.79 4.97 9.03
N VAL A 12 4.20 4.70 7.79
CA VAL A 12 5.26 3.74 7.47
C VAL A 12 6.59 4.49 7.35
N VAL A 13 7.67 3.92 7.89
CA VAL A 13 9.01 4.51 7.78
C VAL A 13 9.92 3.56 7.01
N LEU A 14 10.46 4.00 5.88
CA LEU A 14 11.40 3.23 5.06
C LEU A 14 12.81 3.77 5.23
N ASN A 15 13.74 2.85 5.40
CA ASN A 15 15.16 3.13 5.23
C ASN A 15 15.47 3.08 3.73
N VAL A 16 16.14 4.12 3.22
CA VAL A 16 16.48 4.23 1.79
C VAL A 16 17.94 4.62 1.58
N GLU A 17 18.52 4.23 0.46
CA GLU A 17 19.90 4.56 0.10
C GLU A 17 20.01 5.95 -0.53
N ASN A 18 19.05 6.32 -1.40
CA ASN A 18 19.11 7.54 -2.19
C ASN A 18 17.81 8.33 -2.07
N LEU A 19 17.77 9.26 -1.11
CA LEU A 19 16.58 10.08 -0.87
C LEU A 19 16.11 10.85 -2.09
N LYS A 20 17.04 11.29 -2.96
CA LYS A 20 16.68 12.10 -4.12
C LYS A 20 15.90 11.28 -5.15
N HIS A 21 16.33 10.06 -5.44
CA HIS A 21 15.63 9.16 -6.35
C HIS A 21 14.27 8.75 -5.80
N MET A 22 14.24 8.38 -4.51
CA MET A 22 13.00 8.00 -3.84
C MET A 22 12.02 9.17 -3.74
N LYS A 23 12.50 10.39 -3.51
CA LYS A 23 11.69 11.61 -3.51
C LYS A 23 10.96 11.80 -4.83
N HIS A 24 11.65 11.64 -5.95
CA HIS A 24 11.03 11.78 -7.28
C HIS A 24 9.92 10.76 -7.46
N PHE A 25 10.15 9.50 -7.08
CA PHE A 25 9.14 8.46 -7.16
C PHE A 25 7.89 8.79 -6.33
N TYR A 26 8.01 8.98 -5.02
CA TYR A 26 6.83 9.19 -4.17
C TYR A 26 6.12 10.51 -4.44
N LYS A 27 6.84 11.56 -4.86
CA LYS A 27 6.22 12.85 -5.19
C LYS A 27 5.58 12.85 -6.57
N ASP A 28 6.30 12.38 -7.59
CA ASP A 28 5.93 12.65 -8.98
C ASP A 28 5.24 11.43 -9.64
N ILE A 29 5.59 10.19 -9.24
CA ILE A 29 4.92 8.97 -9.73
C ILE A 29 3.70 8.65 -8.87
N ILE A 30 3.87 8.60 -7.54
CA ILE A 30 2.76 8.28 -6.61
C ILE A 30 1.89 9.52 -6.30
N GLY A 31 2.40 10.74 -6.50
CA GLY A 31 1.63 11.97 -6.28
C GLY A 31 1.52 12.40 -4.81
N MET A 32 2.37 11.90 -3.91
CA MET A 32 2.32 12.27 -2.50
C MET A 32 2.87 13.69 -2.26
N ASP A 33 2.26 14.40 -1.32
CA ASP A 33 2.66 15.75 -0.93
C ASP A 33 3.76 15.71 0.14
N ILE A 34 4.81 16.51 -0.03
CA ILE A 34 5.90 16.61 0.95
C ILE A 34 5.42 17.42 2.15
N LYS A 35 5.42 16.79 3.33
CA LYS A 35 5.03 17.41 4.60
C LYS A 35 6.22 17.98 5.35
N LYS A 36 7.33 17.23 5.35
CA LYS A 36 8.57 17.60 6.03
C LYS A 36 9.73 17.12 5.20
N GLU A 37 10.79 17.91 5.14
CA GLU A 37 12.01 17.55 4.44
C GLU A 37 13.21 18.15 5.19
N ASN A 38 14.21 17.32 5.44
CA ASN A 38 15.53 17.73 5.89
C ASN A 38 16.59 16.92 5.14
N SER A 39 17.86 17.09 5.50
CA SER A 39 18.99 16.46 4.80
C SER A 39 19.02 14.94 4.83
N SER A 40 18.26 14.28 5.72
CA SER A 40 18.31 12.83 5.93
C SER A 40 16.93 12.17 6.01
N THR A 41 15.84 12.95 5.95
CA THR A 41 14.49 12.40 5.95
C THR A 41 13.53 13.22 5.11
N ILE A 42 12.55 12.56 4.49
CA ILE A 42 11.42 13.19 3.81
C ILE A 42 10.13 12.49 4.22
N SER A 43 9.18 13.26 4.77
CA SER A 43 7.85 12.77 5.12
C SER A 43 6.84 13.19 4.05
N PHE A 44 6.06 12.23 3.58
CA PHE A 44 5.04 12.34 2.55
C PHE A 44 3.65 12.10 3.13
N GLY A 45 2.66 12.72 2.51
CA GLY A 45 1.28 12.61 2.92
C GLY A 45 0.30 13.04 1.83
N VAL A 46 -0.92 13.35 2.26
CA VAL A 46 -2.00 13.75 1.35
C VAL A 46 -2.10 15.27 1.32
N LYS A 47 -2.10 15.88 0.15
CA LYS A 47 -2.12 17.35 0.01
C LYS A 47 -3.33 17.95 0.72
N LYS A 48 -3.16 19.16 1.29
CA LYS A 48 -4.19 19.89 2.07
C LYS A 48 -4.61 19.21 3.38
N THR A 49 -3.87 18.20 3.82
CA THR A 49 -4.04 17.56 5.13
C THR A 49 -2.72 17.57 5.91
N GLU A 50 -2.80 17.38 7.23
CA GLU A 50 -1.62 17.18 8.09
C GLU A 50 -1.20 15.70 8.19
N THR A 51 -1.89 14.81 7.46
CA THR A 51 -1.62 13.37 7.49
C THR A 51 -0.25 13.07 6.91
N ILE A 52 0.57 12.32 7.65
CA ILE A 52 1.79 11.68 7.16
C ILE A 52 1.48 10.20 6.96
N LEU A 53 1.80 9.67 5.78
CA LEU A 53 1.60 8.27 5.42
C LEU A 53 2.92 7.51 5.32
N LEU A 54 3.97 8.20 4.86
CA LEU A 54 5.27 7.59 4.60
C LEU A 54 6.39 8.55 5.00
N THR A 55 7.41 8.07 5.70
CA THR A 55 8.67 8.79 5.86
C THR A 55 9.81 7.95 5.31
N LEU A 56 10.64 8.59 4.50
CA LEU A 56 11.90 8.03 4.06
C LEU A 56 13.00 8.53 4.98
N LYS A 57 13.92 7.63 5.34
CA LYS A 57 15.11 7.93 6.12
C LYS A 57 16.33 7.43 5.37
N GLU A 58 17.23 8.34 5.01
CA GLU A 58 18.49 7.98 4.38
C GLU A 58 19.36 7.21 5.36
N VAL A 59 19.79 6.02 4.96
CA VAL A 59 20.77 5.24 5.69
C VAL A 59 21.79 4.65 4.72
N PRO A 60 23.06 4.48 5.13
CA PRO A 60 24.00 3.70 4.33
C PRO A 60 23.51 2.26 4.29
N ILE A 61 22.98 1.80 3.16
CA ILE A 61 22.58 0.40 3.01
C ILE A 61 23.85 -0.45 2.94
N LYS A 62 23.98 -1.40 3.88
CA LYS A 62 24.96 -2.49 3.78
C LYS A 62 24.33 -3.58 2.92
N ASP A 63 25.00 -3.96 1.82
CA ASP A 63 24.72 -5.11 0.94
C ASP A 63 23.41 -5.87 1.28
N SER A 64 22.29 -5.50 0.67
CA SER A 64 20.97 -6.11 0.92
C SER A 64 20.68 -7.32 0.02
N ASN A 65 21.70 -8.08 -0.39
CA ASN A 65 21.55 -9.23 -1.29
C ASN A 65 20.99 -10.51 -0.61
N ALA A 66 20.40 -10.40 0.57
CA ALA A 66 19.74 -11.53 1.23
C ALA A 66 18.23 -11.25 1.34
N ARG A 67 17.40 -12.24 0.99
CA ARG A 67 16.00 -12.29 1.46
C ARG A 67 16.02 -12.13 2.98
N SER A 68 15.63 -10.97 3.47
CA SER A 68 15.52 -10.67 4.89
C SER A 68 14.05 -10.51 5.26
N THR A 69 13.72 -10.77 6.52
CA THR A 69 12.46 -10.33 7.10
C THR A 69 12.31 -8.81 6.95
N GLY A 70 11.11 -8.32 6.75
CA GLY A 70 10.86 -6.90 6.52
C GLY A 70 9.65 -6.66 5.63
N LEU A 71 9.59 -5.48 5.02
CA LEU A 71 8.49 -5.12 4.12
C LEU A 71 8.53 -5.98 2.86
N PHE A 72 7.39 -6.57 2.51
CA PHE A 72 7.12 -7.02 1.14
C PHE A 72 6.48 -5.88 0.35
N HIS A 73 5.36 -5.33 0.83
CA HIS A 73 4.77 -4.12 0.27
C HIS A 73 4.03 -3.26 1.28
N LEU A 74 3.92 -1.97 0.98
CA LEU A 74 2.96 -1.06 1.62
C LEU A 74 1.77 -0.80 0.69
N ALA A 75 0.59 -0.59 1.25
CA ALA A 75 -0.64 -0.44 0.46
C ALA A 75 -1.34 0.89 0.73
N LEU A 76 -1.53 1.68 -0.32
CA LEU A 76 -2.26 2.95 -0.29
C LEU A 76 -3.71 2.71 -0.73
N LEU A 77 -4.65 2.90 0.19
CA LEU A 77 -6.07 2.85 -0.13
C LEU A 77 -6.54 4.19 -0.69
N LEU A 78 -7.23 4.14 -1.82
CA LEU A 78 -7.88 5.28 -2.46
C LEU A 78 -9.37 5.35 -2.12
N PRO A 79 -9.96 6.56 -2.08
CA PRO A 79 -11.35 6.72 -1.65
C PRO A 79 -12.37 6.28 -2.71
N LYS A 80 -12.01 6.22 -3.99
CA LYS A 80 -12.90 5.83 -5.10
C LYS A 80 -12.17 5.03 -6.16
N ARG A 81 -12.90 4.15 -6.85
CA ARG A 81 -12.43 3.42 -8.04
C ARG A 81 -11.92 4.35 -9.14
N GLN A 82 -12.63 5.46 -9.36
CA GLN A 82 -12.17 6.55 -10.24
C GLN A 82 -10.74 7.03 -9.92
N ASP A 83 -10.38 7.17 -8.64
CA ASP A 83 -9.05 7.65 -8.27
C ASP A 83 -7.96 6.61 -8.65
N LEU A 84 -8.29 5.32 -8.60
CA LEU A 84 -7.43 4.22 -9.09
C LEU A 84 -7.23 4.33 -10.60
N GLY A 85 -8.29 4.60 -11.36
CA GLY A 85 -8.20 4.86 -12.80
C GLY A 85 -7.30 6.03 -13.16
N GLU A 86 -7.43 7.14 -12.43
CA GLU A 86 -6.65 8.36 -12.66
C GLU A 86 -5.15 8.15 -12.40
N ILE A 87 -4.78 7.52 -11.28
CA ILE A 87 -3.37 7.25 -10.97
C ILE A 87 -2.79 6.16 -11.87
N MET A 88 -3.57 5.12 -12.21
CA MET A 88 -3.13 4.07 -13.13
C MET A 88 -2.77 4.67 -14.50
N LYS A 89 -3.64 5.54 -15.03
CA LYS A 89 -3.40 6.25 -16.29
C LYS A 89 -2.15 7.14 -16.20
N HIS A 90 -1.96 7.84 -15.08
CA HIS A 90 -0.77 8.67 -14.86
C HIS A 90 0.52 7.87 -14.85
N ILE A 91 0.55 6.72 -14.17
CA ILE A 91 1.71 5.82 -14.13
C ILE A 91 2.07 5.32 -15.54
N ILE A 92 1.05 4.89 -16.31
CA ILE A 92 1.23 4.44 -17.69
C ILE A 92 1.81 5.55 -18.58
N ILE A 93 1.24 6.76 -18.51
CA ILE A 93 1.72 7.92 -19.30
C ILE A 93 3.13 8.34 -18.88
N SER A 94 3.47 8.20 -17.59
CA SER A 94 4.81 8.45 -17.06
C SER A 94 5.82 7.36 -17.44
N ASN A 95 5.37 6.31 -18.14
CA ASN A 95 6.18 5.16 -18.56
C ASN A 95 6.92 4.49 -17.39
N TYR A 96 6.27 4.45 -16.22
CA TYR A 96 6.78 3.75 -15.04
C TYR A 96 6.19 2.31 -15.02
N PRO A 97 7.01 1.28 -14.78
CA PRO A 97 6.54 -0.10 -14.88
C PRO A 97 5.57 -0.46 -13.77
N LEU A 98 4.40 -1.01 -14.15
CA LEU A 98 3.55 -1.77 -13.24
C LEU A 98 4.06 -3.22 -13.19
N THR A 99 4.09 -3.80 -12.01
CA THR A 99 4.48 -5.20 -11.76
C THR A 99 3.27 -6.14 -11.75
N GLY A 100 2.05 -5.61 -11.58
CA GLY A 100 0.83 -6.39 -11.65
C GLY A 100 -0.43 -5.55 -11.49
N ALA A 101 -1.58 -6.20 -11.72
CA ALA A 101 -2.89 -5.68 -11.39
C ALA A 101 -3.85 -6.85 -11.14
N SER A 102 -4.66 -6.76 -10.08
CA SER A 102 -5.48 -7.88 -9.61
C SER A 102 -6.80 -7.41 -9.02
N ASP A 103 -7.83 -8.25 -9.15
CA ASP A 103 -9.08 -8.16 -8.41
C ASP A 103 -9.08 -9.25 -7.31
N HIS A 104 -9.22 -8.82 -6.06
CA HIS A 104 -9.21 -9.71 -4.90
C HIS A 104 -10.61 -10.13 -4.44
N GLY A 105 -11.65 -9.76 -5.19
CA GLY A 105 -13.07 -9.96 -4.85
C GLY A 105 -13.62 -8.88 -3.92
N TYR A 106 -12.78 -8.32 -3.04
CA TYR A 106 -13.14 -7.19 -2.17
C TYR A 106 -12.43 -5.88 -2.52
N SER A 107 -11.35 -5.94 -3.31
CA SER A 107 -10.60 -4.77 -3.78
C SER A 107 -10.06 -4.98 -5.20
N GLU A 108 -9.81 -3.88 -5.88
CA GLU A 108 -9.03 -3.84 -7.12
C GLU A 108 -7.73 -3.06 -6.86
N ALA A 109 -6.61 -3.61 -7.32
CA ALA A 109 -5.29 -3.12 -6.98
C ALA A 109 -4.34 -3.13 -8.20
N ILE A 110 -3.45 -2.14 -8.23
CA ILE A 110 -2.26 -2.13 -9.09
C ILE A 110 -1.01 -2.21 -8.23
N TYR A 111 0.02 -2.83 -8.79
CA TYR A 111 1.30 -3.07 -8.13
C TYR A 111 2.44 -2.46 -8.93
N LEU A 112 3.41 -1.91 -8.22
CA LEU A 112 4.68 -1.41 -8.75
C LEU A 112 5.72 -1.43 -7.63
N ASP A 113 6.99 -1.44 -8.01
CA ASP A 113 8.08 -1.31 -7.04
C ASP A 113 8.60 0.13 -7.08
N ASP A 114 9.10 0.62 -5.96
CA ASP A 114 9.88 1.85 -5.95
C ASP A 114 11.30 1.64 -6.54
N PRO A 115 12.10 2.70 -6.77
CA PRO A 115 13.44 2.57 -7.34
C PRO A 115 14.43 1.71 -6.56
N GLU A 116 14.15 1.43 -5.28
CA GLU A 116 14.98 0.58 -4.40
C GLU A 116 14.35 -0.81 -4.18
N GLY A 117 13.25 -1.11 -4.87
CA GLY A 117 12.62 -2.44 -4.88
C GLY A 117 11.61 -2.68 -3.76
N ASN A 118 11.16 -1.65 -3.03
CA ASN A 118 10.05 -1.85 -2.08
C ASN A 118 8.74 -1.94 -2.86
N GLY A 119 7.96 -2.99 -2.59
CA GLY A 119 6.66 -3.18 -3.22
C GLY A 119 5.66 -2.12 -2.77
N ILE A 120 4.89 -1.62 -3.73
CA ILE A 120 3.81 -0.66 -3.51
C ILE A 120 2.53 -1.26 -4.10
N GLU A 121 1.48 -1.30 -3.30
CA GLU A 121 0.12 -1.57 -3.73
C GLU A 121 -0.68 -0.25 -3.69
N ILE A 122 -1.42 0.03 -4.75
CA ILE A 122 -2.39 1.13 -4.79
C ILE A 122 -3.74 0.52 -5.14
N TYR A 123 -4.71 0.69 -4.25
CA TYR A 123 -5.95 -0.08 -4.36
C TYR A 123 -7.17 0.74 -3.98
N TRP A 124 -8.32 0.21 -4.38
CA TRP A 124 -9.63 0.69 -3.96
C TRP A 124 -10.47 -0.50 -3.48
N ASP A 125 -11.15 -0.31 -2.35
CA ASP A 125 -12.08 -1.29 -1.82
C ASP A 125 -13.44 -1.18 -2.50
N LYS A 126 -13.96 -2.32 -2.97
CA LYS A 126 -15.35 -2.46 -3.40
C LYS A 126 -16.29 -2.20 -2.24
N SER A 127 -17.58 -2.00 -2.54
CA SER A 127 -18.57 -1.89 -1.47
C SER A 127 -18.54 -3.14 -0.60
N LYS A 128 -18.62 -2.98 0.73
CA LYS A 128 -18.68 -4.13 1.65
C LYS A 128 -19.82 -5.12 1.34
N SER A 129 -20.88 -4.67 0.67
CA SER A 129 -21.97 -5.53 0.20
C SER A 129 -21.56 -6.53 -0.89
N GLU A 130 -20.43 -6.29 -1.55
CA GLU A 130 -19.87 -7.16 -2.59
C GLU A 130 -18.88 -8.16 -2.02
N TRP A 131 -18.44 -7.96 -0.77
CA TRP A 131 -17.44 -8.82 -0.14
C TRP A 131 -18.06 -10.17 0.22
N ASN A 132 -17.33 -11.24 -0.09
CA ASN A 132 -17.71 -12.59 0.32
C ASN A 132 -17.27 -12.86 1.76
N ILE A 133 -18.04 -12.33 2.72
CA ILE A 133 -17.82 -12.50 4.16
C ILE A 133 -18.52 -13.78 4.62
N ARG A 134 -17.75 -14.72 5.17
CA ARG A 134 -18.23 -15.98 5.74
C ARG A 134 -18.92 -15.76 7.09
N GLU A 135 -19.68 -16.76 7.55
CA GLU A 135 -20.39 -16.71 8.85
C GLU A 135 -19.44 -16.49 10.04
N ASP A 136 -18.19 -16.93 9.94
CA ASP A 136 -17.15 -16.75 10.96
C ASP A 136 -16.41 -15.41 10.86
N GLY A 137 -16.82 -14.53 9.93
CA GLY A 137 -16.23 -13.20 9.72
C GLY A 137 -14.99 -13.17 8.83
N GLN A 138 -14.54 -14.32 8.30
CA GLN A 138 -13.45 -14.36 7.33
C GLN A 138 -13.90 -13.85 5.96
N ILE A 139 -13.00 -13.17 5.24
CA ILE A 139 -13.26 -12.68 3.88
C ILE A 139 -12.65 -13.67 2.89
N SER A 140 -13.44 -14.24 1.99
CA SER A 140 -12.92 -15.13 0.95
C SER A 140 -12.31 -14.32 -0.18
N GLY A 141 -11.01 -14.01 -0.07
CA GLY A 141 -10.24 -13.38 -1.14
C GLY A 141 -10.05 -14.30 -2.33
N VAL A 142 -9.97 -13.69 -3.52
CA VAL A 142 -9.55 -14.36 -4.77
C VAL A 142 -8.35 -13.62 -5.36
N THR A 143 -7.83 -14.08 -6.49
CA THR A 143 -6.85 -13.32 -7.28
C THR A 143 -7.21 -13.53 -8.73
N GLU A 144 -8.03 -12.61 -9.23
CA GLU A 144 -8.53 -12.61 -10.59
C GLU A 144 -7.88 -11.47 -11.38
N VAL A 145 -8.00 -11.54 -12.71
CA VAL A 145 -7.56 -10.45 -13.59
C VAL A 145 -8.44 -9.22 -13.34
N MET A 146 -7.81 -8.08 -13.04
CA MET A 146 -8.52 -6.81 -12.85
C MET A 146 -9.17 -6.32 -14.15
N ASP A 147 -10.34 -5.70 -14.04
CA ASP A 147 -11.00 -4.96 -15.12
C ASP A 147 -10.25 -3.65 -15.42
N THR A 148 -9.07 -3.78 -16.02
CA THR A 148 -8.17 -2.65 -16.31
C THR A 148 -8.81 -1.62 -17.23
N GLU A 149 -9.55 -2.06 -18.25
CA GLU A 149 -10.24 -1.17 -19.18
C GLU A 149 -11.34 -0.38 -18.49
N GLY A 150 -12.16 -1.01 -17.66
CA GLY A 150 -13.21 -0.33 -16.91
C GLY A 150 -12.66 0.62 -15.84
N VAL A 151 -11.59 0.23 -15.13
CA VAL A 151 -10.88 1.11 -14.19
C VAL A 151 -10.35 2.36 -14.91
N LEU A 152 -9.67 2.19 -16.05
CA LEU A 152 -9.16 3.31 -16.85
C LEU A 152 -10.28 4.19 -17.41
N ALA A 153 -11.43 3.60 -17.80
CA ALA A 153 -12.57 4.34 -18.32
C ALA A 153 -13.26 5.24 -17.28
N GLU A 154 -13.02 5.03 -15.98
CA GLU A 154 -13.53 5.90 -14.93
C GLU A 154 -12.73 7.20 -14.74
N ASP A 155 -11.60 7.38 -15.44
CA ASP A 155 -10.77 8.58 -15.32
C ASP A 155 -11.54 9.83 -15.79
N LYS A 156 -11.69 10.85 -14.91
CA LYS A 156 -12.43 12.09 -15.25
C LYS A 156 -11.58 13.35 -15.21
N LYS A 157 -10.38 13.27 -14.64
CA LYS A 157 -9.44 14.37 -14.56
C LYS A 157 -8.02 13.83 -14.63
N THR A 158 -7.11 14.71 -15.03
CA THR A 158 -5.68 14.44 -14.93
C THR A 158 -5.30 14.28 -13.47
N PHE A 159 -4.68 13.15 -13.14
CA PHE A 159 -4.06 12.94 -11.83
C PHE A 159 -2.91 13.94 -11.64
N THR A 160 -2.90 14.61 -10.49
CA THR A 160 -1.82 15.55 -10.12
C THR A 160 -1.27 15.29 -8.73
N GLU A 161 -2.05 14.60 -7.90
CA GLU A 161 -1.76 14.39 -6.49
C GLU A 161 -2.62 13.25 -5.93
N LEU A 162 -2.10 12.56 -4.92
CA LEU A 162 -2.81 11.53 -4.17
C LEU A 162 -4.09 12.15 -3.56
N PRO A 163 -5.27 11.55 -3.77
CA PRO A 163 -6.54 12.19 -3.45
C PRO A 163 -6.79 12.29 -1.95
N ILE A 164 -7.49 13.36 -1.55
CA ILE A 164 -7.96 13.55 -0.16
C ILE A 164 -8.85 12.38 0.23
N GLY A 165 -8.54 11.75 1.36
CA GLY A 165 -9.18 10.53 1.83
C GLY A 165 -8.33 9.28 1.66
N SER A 166 -7.21 9.36 0.93
CA SER A 166 -6.24 8.27 0.87
C SER A 166 -5.53 8.04 2.21
N TYR A 167 -5.23 6.79 2.53
CA TYR A 167 -4.46 6.44 3.72
C TYR A 167 -3.69 5.12 3.54
N MET A 168 -2.82 4.81 4.51
CA MET A 168 -2.10 3.54 4.57
C MET A 168 -3.08 2.43 4.98
N GLY A 169 -3.49 1.63 4.01
CA GLY A 169 -4.51 0.59 4.20
C GLY A 169 -3.95 -0.60 4.94
N HIS A 170 -2.88 -1.20 4.40
CA HIS A 170 -2.21 -2.35 4.99
C HIS A 170 -0.70 -2.35 4.67
N VAL A 171 0.04 -3.23 5.36
CA VAL A 171 1.41 -3.60 5.01
C VAL A 171 1.49 -5.12 4.95
N HIS A 172 2.25 -5.64 4.01
CA HIS A 172 2.58 -7.05 3.91
C HIS A 172 4.04 -7.22 4.30
N LEU A 173 4.31 -8.14 5.25
CA LEU A 173 5.65 -8.37 5.80
C LEU A 173 6.13 -9.79 5.50
N TYR A 174 7.40 -9.91 5.12
CA TYR A 174 8.13 -11.15 5.28
C TYR A 174 8.52 -11.33 6.75
N VAL A 175 8.15 -12.46 7.32
CA VAL A 175 8.46 -12.81 8.71
C VAL A 175 9.25 -14.11 8.76
N SER A 176 10.06 -14.28 9.82
CA SER A 176 10.89 -15.48 9.99
C SER A 176 10.08 -16.68 10.48
N ASP A 177 8.98 -16.42 11.20
CA ASP A 177 8.11 -17.43 11.79
C ASP A 177 6.66 -16.90 11.79
N LEU A 178 5.78 -17.62 11.08
CA LEU A 178 4.37 -17.24 10.95
C LEU A 178 3.57 -17.48 12.23
N ASP A 179 3.88 -18.53 13.00
CA ASP A 179 3.15 -18.89 14.20
C ASP A 179 3.44 -17.91 15.34
N GLU A 180 4.71 -17.52 15.52
CA GLU A 180 5.09 -16.48 16.48
C GLU A 180 4.48 -15.12 16.12
N THR A 181 4.45 -14.81 14.82
CA THR A 181 3.87 -13.57 14.30
C THR A 181 2.36 -13.52 14.51
N ASP A 182 1.64 -14.59 14.18
CA ASP A 182 0.19 -14.71 14.41
C ASP A 182 -0.14 -14.58 15.90
N TYR A 183 0.63 -15.24 16.78
CA TYR A 183 0.45 -15.12 18.21
C TYR A 183 0.64 -13.68 18.69
N PHE A 184 1.69 -12.99 18.23
CA PHE A 184 1.93 -11.60 18.59
C PHE A 184 0.75 -10.71 18.18
N TYR A 185 0.34 -10.75 16.90
CA TYR A 185 -0.70 -9.86 16.40
C TYR A 185 -2.08 -10.18 16.98
N THR A 186 -2.43 -11.46 17.14
CA THR A 186 -3.77 -11.84 17.61
C THR A 186 -3.90 -11.90 19.13
N LYS A 187 -2.90 -12.43 19.84
CA LYS A 187 -2.99 -12.66 21.29
C LYS A 187 -2.43 -11.52 22.12
N LEU A 188 -1.37 -10.85 21.65
CA LEU A 188 -0.74 -9.76 22.40
C LEU A 188 -1.27 -8.40 21.96
N LEU A 189 -1.33 -8.13 20.66
CA LEU A 189 -1.79 -6.84 20.13
C LEU A 189 -3.32 -6.74 20.07
N GLY A 190 -4.00 -7.87 19.88
CA GLY A 190 -5.47 -7.95 19.87
C GLY A 190 -6.11 -7.68 18.50
N LEU A 191 -5.40 -7.97 17.41
CA LEU A 191 -5.98 -8.07 16.08
C LEU A 191 -6.75 -9.38 15.89
N GLU A 192 -7.59 -9.43 14.86
CA GLU A 192 -8.31 -10.63 14.46
C GLU A 192 -7.73 -11.20 13.17
N LEU A 193 -7.57 -12.51 13.12
CA LEU A 193 -7.20 -13.21 11.90
C LEU A 193 -8.37 -13.15 10.91
N LYS A 194 -8.18 -12.47 9.77
CA LYS A 194 -9.20 -12.35 8.71
C LYS A 194 -9.05 -13.40 7.61
N PHE A 195 -7.84 -13.86 7.37
CA PHE A 195 -7.53 -14.87 6.36
C PHE A 195 -6.23 -15.60 6.70
N ASN A 196 -6.10 -16.87 6.34
CA ASN A 196 -4.88 -17.66 6.50
C ASN A 196 -4.65 -18.54 5.25
N PHE A 197 -3.55 -18.29 4.53
CA PHE A 197 -3.15 -19.05 3.33
C PHE A 197 -2.41 -20.37 3.68
N GLY A 198 -2.15 -20.64 4.96
CA GLY A 198 -1.41 -21.82 5.41
C GLY A 198 -0.02 -21.89 4.78
N SER A 199 0.37 -23.05 4.25
CA SER A 199 1.66 -23.26 3.58
C SER A 199 1.76 -22.63 2.18
N GLN A 200 0.75 -21.87 1.75
CA GLN A 200 0.75 -21.13 0.48
C GLN A 200 1.12 -19.65 0.66
N ALA A 201 1.37 -19.23 1.91
CA ALA A 201 1.89 -17.90 2.27
C ALA A 201 3.40 -17.78 1.96
#